data_AF-H0XVR9-F1
#
_entry.id   AF-H0XVR9-F1
#
_cell.length_a   1.000
_cell.length_b   1.000
_cell.length_c   1.000
_cell.angle_alpha   90.00
_cell.angle_beta   90.00
_cell.angle_gamma   90.00
#
_symmetry.space_group_name_H-M   'P 1'
#
loop_
_entity.id
_entity.type
_entity.pdbx_description
1 polymer ?
#
loop_
_entity_poly.entity_id
_entity_poly.type
_entity_poly.pdbx_seq_one_letter_code
_entity_poly.pdbx_strand_id
1 'polypeptide(L)'
;MGSNQTWITEVTLLGFQVDPPLAFLLFGVFSLFYILTLLGNGVILGIICLDSRLHTPMYFFLSQLAIIDMSYASNNVPKMLANLVNEKRTISFVPCIMQMFLCLVFAATECLILVVMSYDRYVAICRPLHYTVIMSWRACTILAVSSWVCSFLLVLIHLVLILRLPFCGPHEINHFFCEILSVLKLACADTRLNQLAIVAVGLFIPVGPFCLVLGSYSRILLAILSIRSGEGRRKAFSTCSSHLCVVGLFFGSAIVMYVAPKSRHPEEQQKILSLFYSLFNPMLNPLIYSLRSTEVKGVLRRALRKERPM
;
A
#
# COMPACT_ATOMS: atom_id res chain seq x y z
N MET A 1 11.09 44.22 12.80
CA MET A 1 12.32 43.62 12.26
C MET A 1 11.94 42.33 11.56
N GLY A 2 11.94 42.33 10.22
CA GLY A 2 11.54 41.18 9.42
C GLY A 2 12.58 40.08 9.53
N SER A 3 12.18 38.89 9.98
CA SER A 3 13.04 37.72 9.87
C SER A 3 13.09 37.30 8.41
N ASN A 4 14.29 37.25 7.83
CA ASN A 4 14.54 36.54 6.59
C ASN A 4 14.08 35.07 6.75
N GLN A 5 12.90 34.73 6.22
CA GLN A 5 12.47 33.34 6.11
C GLN A 5 13.30 32.70 4.99
N THR A 6 14.44 32.12 5.36
CA THR A 6 15.18 31.22 4.46
C THR A 6 14.34 29.96 4.31
N TRP A 7 13.69 29.81 3.15
CA TRP A 7 13.02 28.58 2.78
C TRP A 7 14.03 27.44 2.80
N ILE A 8 13.72 26.35 3.50
CA ILE A 8 14.56 25.16 3.53
C ILE A 8 14.65 24.60 2.11
N THR A 9 15.85 24.60 1.52
CA THR A 9 16.10 24.11 0.16
C THR A 9 16.42 22.62 0.14
N GLU A 10 17.09 22.12 1.18
CA GLU A 10 17.59 20.75 1.29
C GLU A 10 17.38 20.16 2.68
N VAL A 11 17.10 18.85 2.71
CA VAL A 11 16.94 18.06 3.92
C VAL A 11 17.78 16.79 3.79
N THR A 12 18.49 16.43 4.86
CA THR A 12 19.35 15.26 4.95
C THR A 12 18.55 14.09 5.49
N LEU A 13 18.46 12.98 4.75
CA LEU A 13 17.82 11.74 5.17
C LEU A 13 18.86 10.85 5.85
N LEU A 14 18.81 10.73 7.18
CA LEU A 14 19.81 9.95 7.93
C LEU A 14 19.75 8.45 7.60
N GLY A 15 18.60 7.91 7.18
CA GLY A 15 18.47 6.53 6.72
C GLY A 15 18.83 5.48 7.80
N PHE A 16 19.50 4.39 7.40
CA PHE A 16 20.12 3.43 8.31
C PHE A 16 21.58 3.82 8.56
N GLN A 17 21.98 3.95 9.83
CA GLN A 17 23.39 4.09 10.22
C GLN A 17 23.94 2.68 10.42
N VAL A 18 24.40 2.07 9.33
CA VAL A 18 24.90 0.69 9.30
C VAL A 18 26.26 0.65 8.65
N ASP A 19 27.09 -0.30 9.09
CA ASP A 19 28.43 -0.49 8.59
C ASP A 19 28.44 -0.68 7.06
N PRO A 20 29.50 -0.22 6.35
CA PRO A 20 29.60 -0.36 4.89
C PRO A 20 29.23 -1.75 4.33
N PRO A 21 29.71 -2.88 4.88
CA PRO A 21 29.33 -4.21 4.36
C PRO A 21 27.83 -4.51 4.51
N LEU A 22 27.20 -4.05 5.58
CA LEU A 22 25.76 -4.22 5.80
C LEU A 22 24.94 -3.31 4.87
N ALA A 23 25.42 -2.10 4.58
CA ALA A 23 24.81 -1.20 3.60
C ALA A 23 24.76 -1.83 2.19
N PHE A 24 25.85 -2.47 1.74
CA PHE A 24 25.89 -3.21 0.47
C PHE A 24 24.93 -4.40 0.45
N LEU A 25 24.83 -5.15 1.56
CA LEU A 25 23.86 -6.24 1.68
C LEU A 25 22.42 -5.73 1.55
N LEU A 26 22.07 -4.67 2.28
CA LEU A 26 20.74 -4.05 2.23
C LEU A 26 20.42 -3.48 0.85
N PHE A 27 21.41 -2.88 0.17
CA PHE A 27 21.25 -2.42 -1.21
C PHE A 27 20.86 -3.56 -2.14
N GLY A 28 21.54 -4.71 -2.04
CA GLY A 28 21.23 -5.90 -2.84
C GLY A 28 19.83 -6.44 -2.54
N VAL A 29 19.46 -6.55 -1.26
CA VAL A 29 18.15 -7.05 -0.82
C VAL A 29 17.02 -6.14 -1.29
N PHE A 30 17.13 -4.82 -1.09
CA PHE A 30 16.09 -3.88 -1.50
C PHE A 30 15.98 -3.74 -3.02
N SER A 31 17.10 -3.83 -3.75
CA SER A 31 17.09 -3.86 -5.22
C SER A 31 16.37 -5.11 -5.74
N LEU A 32 16.61 -6.26 -5.12
CA LEU A 32 15.90 -7.50 -5.46
C LEU A 32 14.39 -7.37 -5.21
N PHE A 33 13.99 -6.84 -4.06
CA PHE A 33 12.56 -6.62 -3.76
C PHE A 33 11.90 -5.63 -4.71
N TYR A 34 12.59 -4.57 -5.09
CA TYR A 34 12.11 -3.63 -6.10
C TYR A 34 11.82 -4.32 -7.43
N ILE A 35 12.78 -5.08 -7.94
CA ILE A 35 12.65 -5.81 -9.21
C ILE A 35 11.51 -6.84 -9.12
N LEU A 36 11.44 -7.60 -8.03
CA LEU A 36 10.38 -8.60 -7.83
C LEU A 36 8.99 -7.95 -7.74
N THR A 37 8.88 -6.78 -7.11
CA THR A 37 7.61 -6.03 -7.01
C THR A 37 7.15 -5.54 -8.38
N LEU A 38 8.06 -4.95 -9.16
CA LEU A 38 7.75 -4.49 -10.52
C LEU A 38 7.40 -5.64 -11.46
N LEU A 39 8.21 -6.70 -11.47
CA LEU A 39 7.96 -7.87 -12.32
C LEU A 39 6.69 -8.60 -11.90
N GLY A 40 6.48 -8.85 -10.61
CA GLY A 40 5.31 -9.55 -10.10
C GLY A 40 4.00 -8.84 -10.44
N ASN A 41 3.91 -7.55 -10.13
CA ASN A 41 2.72 -6.74 -10.43
C ASN A 41 2.58 -6.49 -11.94
N GLY A 42 3.68 -6.30 -12.67
CA GLY A 42 3.68 -6.16 -14.13
C GLY A 42 3.18 -7.40 -14.85
N VAL A 43 3.57 -8.60 -14.40
CA VAL A 43 3.05 -9.88 -14.93
C VAL A 43 1.55 -10.02 -14.66
N ILE A 44 1.07 -9.62 -13.48
CA ILE A 44 -0.37 -9.63 -13.17
C ILE A 44 -1.14 -8.72 -14.12
N LEU A 45 -0.67 -7.49 -14.33
CA LEU A 45 -1.28 -6.57 -15.29
C LEU A 45 -1.26 -7.13 -16.71
N GLY A 46 -0.10 -7.64 -17.15
CA GLY A 46 0.04 -8.23 -18.47
C GLY A 46 -0.94 -9.38 -18.69
N ILE A 47 -1.08 -10.28 -17.71
CA ILE A 47 -2.01 -11.41 -17.77
C ILE A 47 -3.48 -10.92 -17.83
N ILE A 48 -3.85 -9.92 -17.03
CA ILE A 48 -5.20 -9.35 -17.04
C ILE A 48 -5.51 -8.72 -18.39
N CYS A 49 -4.57 -7.97 -18.98
CA CYS A 49 -4.75 -7.32 -20.28
C CYS A 49 -4.82 -8.32 -21.44
N LEU A 50 -4.12 -9.46 -21.35
CA LEU A 50 -4.01 -10.44 -22.43
C LEU A 50 -5.12 -11.50 -22.42
N ASP A 51 -5.71 -11.82 -21.27
CA ASP A 51 -6.76 -12.83 -21.15
C ASP A 51 -8.11 -12.20 -20.78
N SER A 52 -8.98 -12.05 -21.79
CA SER A 52 -10.32 -11.48 -21.63
C SER A 52 -11.21 -12.25 -20.63
N ARG A 53 -10.89 -13.51 -20.31
CA ARG A 53 -11.62 -14.29 -19.29
C ARG A 53 -11.34 -13.80 -17.87
N LEU A 54 -10.25 -13.08 -17.67
CA LEU A 54 -9.92 -12.43 -16.40
C LEU A 54 -10.53 -11.04 -16.29
N HIS A 55 -11.28 -10.55 -17.29
CA HIS A 55 -12.00 -9.28 -17.18
C HIS A 55 -13.23 -9.43 -16.27
N THR A 56 -12.99 -9.64 -14.97
CA THR A 56 -14.01 -9.63 -13.92
C THR A 56 -13.75 -8.47 -12.96
N PRO A 57 -14.78 -8.01 -12.21
CA PRO A 57 -14.64 -6.93 -11.24
C PRO A 57 -13.45 -7.08 -10.28
N MET A 58 -13.22 -8.28 -9.74
CA MET A 58 -12.07 -8.53 -8.85
C MET A 58 -10.73 -8.26 -9.54
N TYR A 59 -10.52 -8.77 -10.74
CA TYR A 59 -9.25 -8.60 -11.45
C TYR A 59 -9.07 -7.15 -11.93
N PHE A 60 -10.15 -6.44 -12.21
CA PHE A 60 -10.10 -4.99 -12.41
C PHE A 60 -9.56 -4.27 -11.17
N PHE A 61 -10.07 -4.58 -9.97
CA PHE A 61 -9.51 -4.00 -8.74
C PHE A 61 -8.09 -4.47 -8.43
N LEU A 62 -7.76 -5.73 -8.76
CA LEU A 62 -6.40 -6.25 -8.67
C LEU A 62 -5.43 -5.48 -9.58
N SER A 63 -5.88 -5.03 -10.75
CA SER A 63 -5.08 -4.19 -11.64
C SER A 63 -4.77 -2.83 -11.00
N GLN A 64 -5.75 -2.23 -10.31
CA GLN A 64 -5.54 -0.98 -9.58
C GLN A 64 -4.54 -1.18 -8.43
N LEU A 65 -4.66 -2.29 -7.70
CA LEU A 65 -3.73 -2.65 -6.62
C LEU A 65 -2.30 -2.84 -7.16
N ALA A 66 -2.13 -3.54 -8.28
CA ALA A 66 -0.83 -3.71 -8.93
C ALA A 66 -0.20 -2.39 -9.39
N ILE A 67 -1.00 -1.45 -9.92
CA ILE A 67 -0.54 -0.10 -10.28
C ILE A 67 -0.07 0.66 -9.03
N ILE A 68 -0.84 0.58 -7.94
CA ILE A 68 -0.50 1.20 -6.66
C ILE A 68 0.82 0.63 -6.12
N ASP A 69 0.96 -0.69 -6.07
CA ASP A 69 2.15 -1.40 -5.57
C ASP A 69 3.43 -1.01 -6.34
N MET A 70 3.36 -0.96 -7.68
CA MET A 70 4.49 -0.53 -8.50
C MET A 70 4.82 0.96 -8.31
N SER A 71 3.79 1.80 -8.20
CA SER A 71 3.96 3.24 -7.97
C SER A 71 4.57 3.51 -6.60
N TYR A 72 4.18 2.73 -5.58
CA TYR A 72 4.72 2.79 -4.23
C TYR A 72 6.21 2.47 -4.20
N ALA A 73 6.58 1.36 -4.85
CA ALA A 73 7.97 0.93 -4.96
C ALA A 73 8.82 1.94 -5.74
N SER A 74 8.30 2.45 -6.86
CA SER A 74 9.01 3.42 -7.72
C SER A 74 9.21 4.78 -7.06
N ASN A 75 8.29 5.20 -6.19
CA ASN A 75 8.41 6.46 -5.46
C ASN A 75 9.45 6.40 -4.33
N ASN A 76 9.53 5.27 -3.61
CA ASN A 76 10.35 5.16 -2.40
C ASN A 76 11.72 4.51 -2.60
N VAL A 77 11.75 3.40 -3.33
CA VAL A 77 12.90 2.49 -3.33
C VAL A 77 14.11 3.08 -4.04
N PRO A 78 14.00 3.75 -5.20
CA PRO A 78 15.16 4.35 -5.85
C PRO A 78 15.90 5.36 -4.96
N LYS A 79 15.16 6.22 -4.24
CA LYS A 79 15.78 7.21 -3.34
C LYS A 79 16.38 6.55 -2.11
N MET A 80 15.72 5.54 -1.55
CA MET A 80 16.26 4.73 -0.46
C MET A 80 17.58 4.05 -0.86
N LEU A 81 17.63 3.43 -2.03
CA LEU A 81 18.83 2.79 -2.58
C LEU A 81 19.96 3.80 -2.79
N ALA A 82 19.65 4.98 -3.36
CA ALA A 82 20.62 6.05 -3.53
C ALA A 82 21.18 6.55 -2.19
N ASN A 83 20.35 6.63 -1.15
CA ASN A 83 20.78 7.05 0.19
C ASN A 83 21.65 6.01 0.92
N LEU A 84 21.59 4.73 0.53
CA LEU A 84 22.43 3.67 1.11
C LEU A 84 23.88 3.72 0.59
N VAL A 85 24.08 4.19 -0.65
CA VAL A 85 25.38 4.17 -1.34
C VAL A 85 26.07 5.54 -1.33
N ASN A 86 25.31 6.63 -1.29
CA ASN A 86 25.88 7.99 -1.29
C ASN A 86 26.22 8.49 0.11
N GLU A 87 27.39 9.13 0.23
CA GLU A 87 27.80 9.86 1.45
C GLU A 87 26.93 11.11 1.69
N LYS A 88 26.49 11.79 0.61
CA LYS A 88 25.56 12.92 0.68
C LYS A 88 24.12 12.45 0.58
N ARG A 89 23.46 12.29 1.73
CA ARG A 89 22.07 11.81 1.84
C ARG A 89 21.04 12.94 1.75
N THR A 90 21.22 13.91 0.85
CA THR A 90 20.30 15.07 0.76
C THR A 90 19.18 14.86 -0.25
N ILE A 91 18.00 15.40 0.06
CA ILE A 91 16.85 15.52 -0.82
C ILE A 91 16.38 16.98 -0.76
N SER A 92 16.00 17.55 -1.90
CA SER A 92 15.37 18.86 -1.89
C SER A 92 13.98 18.76 -1.22
N PHE A 93 13.57 19.84 -0.55
CA PHE A 93 12.30 19.89 0.17
C PHE A 93 11.08 19.61 -0.73
N VAL A 94 11.09 20.09 -1.99
CA VAL A 94 9.97 19.89 -2.91
C VAL A 94 9.79 18.41 -3.30
N PRO A 95 10.82 17.69 -3.80
CA PRO A 95 10.76 16.25 -4.00
C PRO A 95 10.38 15.47 -2.74
N CYS A 96 10.83 15.90 -1.57
CA CYS A 96 10.51 15.28 -0.29
C CYS A 96 9.01 15.34 0.03
N ILE A 97 8.41 16.52 -0.12
CA ILE A 97 6.96 16.73 0.10
C ILE A 97 6.14 15.98 -0.95
N MET A 98 6.57 15.96 -2.22
CA MET A 98 5.90 15.21 -3.28
C MET A 98 5.95 13.70 -3.03
N GLN A 99 7.11 13.18 -2.61
CA GLN A 99 7.27 11.76 -2.25
C GLN A 99 6.32 11.37 -1.12
N MET A 100 6.28 12.17 -0.06
CA MET A 100 5.36 11.98 1.08
C MET A 100 3.89 12.01 0.64
N PHE A 101 3.51 13.00 -0.17
CA PHE A 101 2.15 13.15 -0.69
C PHE A 101 1.71 11.91 -1.48
N LEU A 102 2.53 11.47 -2.44
CA LEU A 102 2.24 10.29 -3.25
C LEU A 102 2.11 9.02 -2.40
N CYS A 103 3.01 8.83 -1.43
CA CYS A 103 2.92 7.71 -0.48
C CYS A 103 1.59 7.67 0.24
N LEU A 104 1.14 8.80 0.81
CA LEU A 104 -0.12 8.85 1.54
C LEU A 104 -1.33 8.59 0.63
N VAL A 105 -1.32 9.12 -0.60
CA VAL A 105 -2.39 8.87 -1.58
C VAL A 105 -2.46 7.38 -1.93
N PHE A 106 -1.32 6.75 -2.19
CA PHE A 106 -1.26 5.33 -2.49
C PHE A 106 -1.72 4.46 -1.31
N ALA A 107 -1.29 4.79 -0.07
CA ALA A 107 -1.72 4.11 1.15
C ALA A 107 -3.25 4.13 1.32
N ALA A 108 -3.83 5.34 1.22
CA ALA A 108 -5.27 5.51 1.38
C ALA A 108 -6.04 4.80 0.25
N THR A 109 -5.53 4.85 -0.98
CA THR A 109 -6.17 4.19 -2.12
C THR A 109 -6.11 2.68 -2.00
N GLU A 110 -4.98 2.12 -1.56
CA GLU A 110 -4.83 0.69 -1.28
C GLU A 110 -5.89 0.21 -0.27
N CYS A 111 -6.05 0.91 0.86
CA CYS A 111 -7.08 0.61 1.85
C CYS A 111 -8.50 0.55 1.24
N LEU A 112 -8.86 1.56 0.45
CA LEU A 112 -10.18 1.65 -0.17
C LEU A 112 -10.40 0.56 -1.23
N ILE A 113 -9.38 0.26 -2.04
CA ILE A 113 -9.44 -0.82 -3.02
C ILE A 113 -9.61 -2.18 -2.33
N LEU A 114 -8.92 -2.45 -1.21
CA LEU A 114 -9.12 -3.66 -0.42
C LEU A 114 -10.54 -3.78 0.14
N VAL A 115 -11.15 -2.67 0.56
CA VAL A 115 -12.57 -2.64 0.96
C VAL A 115 -13.47 -3.02 -0.20
N VAL A 116 -13.25 -2.41 -1.36
CA VAL A 116 -14.07 -2.67 -2.56
C VAL A 116 -13.92 -4.13 -3.02
N MET A 117 -12.71 -4.70 -2.95
CA MET A 117 -12.47 -6.12 -3.21
C MET A 117 -13.18 -7.03 -2.20
N SER A 118 -13.21 -6.64 -0.92
CA SER A 118 -14.00 -7.38 0.10
C SER A 118 -15.51 -7.31 -0.19
N TYR A 119 -15.98 -6.17 -0.68
CA TYR A 119 -17.37 -5.96 -1.03
C TYR A 119 -17.76 -6.74 -2.30
N ASP A 120 -16.89 -6.83 -3.30
CA ASP A 120 -17.06 -7.74 -4.47
C ASP A 120 -17.26 -9.18 -4.00
N ARG A 121 -16.40 -9.67 -3.11
CA ARG A 121 -16.50 -11.04 -2.58
C ARG A 121 -17.79 -11.24 -1.79
N TYR A 122 -18.22 -10.23 -1.02
CA TYR A 122 -19.48 -10.26 -0.30
C TYR A 122 -20.67 -10.38 -1.25
N VAL A 123 -20.77 -9.53 -2.27
CA VAL A 123 -21.89 -9.56 -3.22
C VAL A 123 -21.88 -10.88 -4.01
N ALA A 124 -20.72 -11.36 -4.43
CA ALA A 124 -20.59 -12.60 -5.19
C ALA A 124 -21.11 -13.83 -4.41
N ILE A 125 -20.87 -13.89 -3.09
CA ILE A 125 -21.22 -15.05 -2.26
C ILE A 125 -22.62 -14.89 -1.63
N CYS A 126 -22.92 -13.72 -1.06
CA CYS A 126 -24.16 -13.50 -0.32
C CYS A 126 -25.33 -13.09 -1.22
N ARG A 127 -25.08 -12.56 -2.42
CA ARG A 127 -26.12 -12.08 -3.34
C ARG A 127 -25.85 -12.50 -4.80
N PRO A 128 -25.64 -13.80 -5.10
CA PRO A 128 -25.19 -14.27 -6.41
C PRO A 128 -26.13 -13.88 -7.56
N LEU A 129 -27.46 -13.90 -7.33
CA LEU A 129 -28.47 -13.55 -8.36
C LEU A 129 -28.43 -12.08 -8.79
N HIS A 130 -27.92 -11.19 -7.94
CA HIS A 130 -27.85 -9.75 -8.22
C HIS A 130 -26.42 -9.27 -8.51
N TYR A 131 -25.45 -10.20 -8.56
CA TYR A 131 -24.04 -9.85 -8.68
C TYR A 131 -23.73 -9.01 -9.92
N THR A 132 -24.22 -9.42 -11.09
CA THR A 132 -23.93 -8.74 -12.37
C THR A 132 -24.55 -7.34 -12.47
N VAL A 133 -25.66 -7.10 -11.75
CA VAL A 133 -26.32 -5.79 -11.70
C VAL A 133 -25.59 -4.86 -10.73
N ILE A 134 -25.23 -5.36 -9.55
CA ILE A 134 -24.54 -4.59 -8.51
C ILE A 134 -23.09 -4.30 -8.91
N MET A 135 -22.34 -5.33 -9.31
CA MET A 135 -20.94 -5.25 -9.76
C MET A 135 -20.84 -5.12 -11.29
N SER A 136 -21.61 -4.18 -11.85
CA SER A 136 -21.49 -3.82 -13.25
C SER A 136 -20.16 -3.08 -13.51
N TRP A 137 -19.67 -3.09 -14.76
CA TRP A 137 -18.46 -2.36 -15.13
C TRP A 137 -18.51 -0.87 -14.76
N ARG A 138 -19.67 -0.23 -14.96
CA ARG A 138 -19.88 1.17 -14.58
C ARG A 138 -19.71 1.37 -13.08
N ALA A 139 -20.33 0.51 -12.27
CA ALA A 139 -20.18 0.56 -10.81
C ALA A 139 -18.72 0.34 -10.39
N CYS A 140 -18.03 -0.62 -11.00
CA CYS A 140 -16.62 -0.90 -10.70
C CYS A 140 -15.72 0.30 -11.01
N THR A 141 -15.92 0.94 -12.18
CA THR A 141 -15.19 2.15 -12.56
C THR A 141 -15.47 3.30 -11.58
N ILE A 142 -16.73 3.52 -11.20
CA ILE A 142 -17.11 4.55 -10.22
C ILE A 142 -16.43 4.29 -8.86
N LEU A 143 -16.44 3.04 -8.39
CA LEU A 143 -15.79 2.65 -7.13
C LEU A 143 -14.27 2.87 -7.17
N ALA A 144 -13.61 2.52 -8.28
CA ALA A 144 -12.18 2.77 -8.43
C ALA A 144 -11.86 4.27 -8.48
N VAL A 145 -12.56 5.04 -9.33
CA VAL A 145 -12.33 6.49 -9.47
C VAL A 145 -12.62 7.22 -8.16
N SER A 146 -13.72 6.89 -7.48
CA SER A 146 -14.04 7.49 -6.18
C SER A 146 -13.01 7.16 -5.12
N SER A 147 -12.43 5.94 -5.13
CA SER A 147 -11.34 5.58 -4.22
C SER A 147 -10.11 6.46 -4.45
N TRP A 148 -9.69 6.66 -5.71
CA TRP A 148 -8.57 7.54 -6.04
C TRP A 148 -8.85 9.01 -5.68
N VAL A 149 -10.02 9.53 -6.04
CA VAL A 149 -10.39 10.93 -5.78
C VAL A 149 -10.51 11.20 -4.28
N CYS A 150 -11.14 10.29 -3.53
CA CYS A 150 -11.28 10.41 -2.08
C CYS A 150 -9.90 10.45 -1.40
N SER A 151 -9.02 9.50 -1.74
CA SER A 151 -7.64 9.47 -1.23
C SER A 151 -6.87 10.74 -1.57
N PHE A 152 -6.96 11.22 -2.81
CA PHE A 152 -6.30 12.45 -3.23
C PHE A 152 -6.77 13.66 -2.41
N LEU A 153 -8.09 13.85 -2.28
CA LEU A 153 -8.66 14.98 -1.54
C LEU A 153 -8.30 14.94 -0.05
N LEU A 154 -8.36 13.76 0.57
CA LEU A 154 -7.99 13.56 1.97
C LEU A 154 -6.53 13.94 2.22
N VAL A 155 -5.63 13.48 1.35
CA VAL A 155 -4.19 13.77 1.50
C VAL A 155 -3.86 15.20 1.12
N LEU A 156 -4.60 15.81 0.17
CA LEU A 156 -4.45 17.21 -0.19
C LEU A 156 -4.70 18.12 1.02
N ILE A 157 -5.68 17.80 1.87
CA ILE A 157 -5.92 18.53 3.13
C ILE A 157 -4.66 18.49 4.01
N HIS A 158 -4.04 17.31 4.18
CA HIS A 158 -2.79 17.19 4.92
C HIS A 158 -1.64 17.99 4.30
N LEU A 159 -1.51 17.94 2.97
CA LEU A 159 -0.48 18.69 2.26
C LEU A 159 -0.64 20.19 2.49
N VAL A 160 -1.86 20.72 2.37
CA VAL A 160 -2.15 22.14 2.63
C VAL A 160 -1.82 22.50 4.08
N LEU A 161 -2.22 21.67 5.05
CA LEU A 161 -1.90 21.87 6.45
C LEU A 161 -0.38 21.87 6.72
N ILE A 162 0.38 21.02 6.03
CA ILE A 162 1.84 20.94 6.15
C ILE A 162 2.52 22.16 5.51
N LEU A 163 2.12 22.55 4.30
CA LEU A 163 2.69 23.69 3.59
C LEU A 163 2.44 25.04 4.27
N ARG A 164 1.44 25.12 5.17
CA ARG A 164 1.15 26.30 6.00
C ARG A 164 2.10 26.47 7.18
N LEU A 165 2.88 25.45 7.53
CA LEU A 165 3.82 25.53 8.66
C LEU A 165 5.13 26.21 8.25
N PRO A 166 5.69 27.12 9.07
CA PRO A 166 7.06 27.57 8.92
C PRO A 166 8.02 26.43 9.32
N PHE A 167 8.88 26.02 8.40
CA PHE A 167 9.94 25.05 8.66
C PHE A 167 11.24 25.79 8.98
N CYS A 168 11.81 25.53 10.15
CA CYS A 168 13.11 26.07 10.57
C CYS A 168 13.88 25.18 11.56
N GLY A 169 13.42 23.95 11.78
CA GLY A 169 14.16 22.90 12.50
C GLY A 169 15.29 22.28 11.67
N PRO A 170 16.13 21.43 12.28
CA PRO A 170 17.38 20.96 11.67
C PRO A 170 17.13 20.32 10.31
N HIS A 171 18.06 20.53 9.37
CA HIS A 171 18.02 20.00 8.01
C HIS A 171 18.21 18.46 7.97
N GLU A 172 17.68 17.72 8.94
CA GLU A 172 17.88 16.28 9.16
C GLU A 172 16.54 15.58 9.45
N ILE A 173 16.21 14.57 8.64
CA ILE A 173 15.09 13.65 8.82
C ILE A 173 15.68 12.28 9.17
N ASN A 174 15.36 11.76 10.37
CA ASN A 174 15.80 10.43 10.81
C ASN A 174 14.96 9.29 10.20
N HIS A 175 14.85 9.26 8.87
CA HIS A 175 14.10 8.27 8.11
C HIS A 175 14.75 8.04 6.73
N PHE A 176 14.45 6.91 6.07
CA PHE A 176 15.02 6.57 4.76
C PHE A 176 14.25 7.16 3.56
N PHE A 177 13.07 7.75 3.83
CA PHE A 177 12.23 8.51 2.91
C PHE A 177 11.53 9.65 3.67
N CYS A 178 10.88 10.55 2.95
CA CYS A 178 10.12 11.64 3.58
C CYS A 178 8.79 11.14 4.16
N GLU A 179 8.83 10.80 5.45
CA GLU A 179 7.67 10.39 6.22
C GLU A 179 7.00 11.60 6.89
N ILE A 180 5.66 11.66 6.87
CA ILE A 180 4.87 12.78 7.39
C ILE A 180 5.21 13.16 8.83
N LEU A 181 5.33 12.19 9.75
CA LEU A 181 5.66 12.47 11.15
C LEU A 181 7.08 13.03 11.30
N SER A 182 8.01 12.54 10.49
CA SER A 182 9.39 13.01 10.47
C SER A 182 9.49 14.43 9.88
N VAL A 183 8.69 14.76 8.85
CA VAL A 183 8.61 16.11 8.27
C VAL A 183 7.98 17.11 9.24
N LEU A 184 6.94 16.73 9.99
CA LEU A 184 6.32 17.61 10.99
C LEU A 184 7.28 18.03 12.12
N LYS A 185 8.26 17.18 12.48
CA LYS A 185 9.27 17.52 13.50
C LYS A 185 10.17 18.70 13.10
N LEU A 186 10.23 19.06 11.82
CA LEU A 186 11.03 20.20 11.32
C LEU A 186 10.30 21.55 11.40
N ALA A 187 9.00 21.57 11.73
CA ALA A 187 8.23 22.80 11.83
C ALA A 187 8.53 23.57 13.12
N CYS A 188 8.58 24.91 13.03
CA CYS A 188 8.78 25.81 14.17
C CYS A 188 7.50 26.36 14.78
N ALA A 189 6.34 26.11 14.17
CA ALA A 189 5.04 26.53 14.68
C ALA A 189 4.35 25.38 15.43
N ASP A 190 3.26 25.73 16.12
CA ASP A 190 2.41 24.73 16.77
C ASP A 190 1.86 23.73 15.73
N THR A 191 2.24 22.46 15.88
CA THR A 191 1.85 21.37 14.99
C THR A 191 0.62 20.60 15.49
N ARG A 192 -0.01 21.03 16.59
CA ARG A 192 -1.13 20.32 17.23
C ARG A 192 -2.29 20.00 16.28
N LEU A 193 -2.68 20.94 15.42
CA LEU A 193 -3.76 20.71 14.44
C LEU A 193 -3.37 19.64 13.42
N ASN A 194 -2.12 19.64 12.95
CA ASN A 194 -1.63 18.66 12.00
C ASN A 194 -1.46 17.29 12.67
N GLN A 195 -0.97 17.24 13.90
CA GLN A 195 -0.90 16.00 14.68
C GLN A 195 -2.28 15.42 14.96
N LEU A 196 -3.26 16.26 15.33
CA LEU A 196 -4.64 15.82 15.52
C LEU A 196 -5.24 15.28 14.21
N ALA A 197 -5.01 15.97 13.09
CA ALA A 197 -5.44 15.50 11.78
C ALA A 197 -4.78 14.16 11.41
N ILE A 198 -3.47 13.99 11.64
CA ILE A 198 -2.74 12.74 11.38
C ILE A 198 -3.27 11.61 12.26
N VAL A 199 -3.53 11.86 13.55
CA VAL A 199 -4.09 10.86 14.46
C VAL A 199 -5.51 10.49 14.03
N ALA A 200 -6.35 11.46 13.68
CA ALA A 200 -7.71 11.21 13.21
C ALA A 200 -7.69 10.35 11.94
N VAL A 201 -6.92 10.74 10.93
CA VAL A 201 -6.82 10.01 9.66
C VAL A 201 -6.14 8.65 9.86
N GLY A 202 -5.09 8.57 10.67
CA GLY A 202 -4.42 7.34 11.06
C GLY A 202 -5.29 6.39 11.88
N LEU A 203 -6.40 6.87 12.46
CA LEU A 203 -7.42 6.03 13.07
C LEU A 203 -8.50 5.66 12.04
N PHE A 204 -9.13 6.64 11.39
CA PHE A 204 -10.31 6.42 10.55
C PHE A 204 -10.00 5.70 9.23
N ILE A 205 -8.87 6.02 8.58
CA ILE A 205 -8.51 5.44 7.26
C ILE A 205 -8.08 3.97 7.35
N PRO A 206 -7.39 3.48 8.38
CA PRO A 206 -7.18 2.04 8.52
C PRO A 206 -8.33 1.34 9.26
N VAL A 207 -8.83 1.90 10.37
CA VAL A 207 -9.82 1.20 11.21
C VAL A 207 -11.18 1.11 10.51
N GLY A 208 -11.64 2.16 9.85
CA GLY A 208 -12.91 2.15 9.11
C GLY A 208 -12.94 1.05 8.04
N PRO A 209 -12.00 1.06 7.08
CA PRO A 209 -11.78 -0.02 6.12
C PRO A 209 -11.64 -1.40 6.75
N PHE A 210 -10.85 -1.54 7.81
CA PHE A 210 -10.71 -2.81 8.52
C PHE A 210 -12.05 -3.33 9.05
N CYS A 211 -12.85 -2.48 9.69
CA CYS A 211 -14.18 -2.84 10.18
C CYS A 211 -15.13 -3.25 9.05
N LEU A 212 -15.10 -2.54 7.91
CA LEU A 212 -15.91 -2.88 6.74
C LEU A 212 -15.52 -4.23 6.13
N VAL A 213 -14.22 -4.50 6.05
CA VAL A 213 -13.69 -5.79 5.58
C VAL A 213 -14.09 -6.91 6.53
N LEU A 214 -13.89 -6.73 7.84
CA LEU A 214 -14.31 -7.70 8.85
C LEU A 214 -15.81 -7.98 8.78
N GLY A 215 -16.65 -6.93 8.73
CA GLY A 215 -18.10 -7.07 8.61
C GLY A 215 -18.51 -7.84 7.36
N SER A 216 -17.89 -7.54 6.23
CA SER A 216 -18.11 -8.26 4.96
C SER A 216 -17.74 -9.74 5.10
N TYR A 217 -16.58 -10.04 5.69
CA TYR A 217 -16.10 -11.41 5.87
C TYR A 217 -16.85 -12.21 6.92
N SER A 218 -17.35 -11.57 7.99
CA SER A 218 -18.25 -12.23 8.94
C SER A 218 -19.53 -12.68 8.24
N ARG A 219 -20.11 -11.85 7.38
CA ARG A 219 -21.30 -12.21 6.59
C ARG A 219 -21.00 -13.31 5.56
N ILE A 220 -19.85 -13.23 4.88
CA ILE A 220 -19.39 -14.28 3.96
C ILE A 220 -19.24 -15.61 4.71
N LEU A 221 -18.61 -15.60 5.89
CA LEU A 221 -18.41 -16.80 6.69
C LEU A 221 -19.76 -17.43 7.08
N LEU A 222 -20.71 -16.62 7.56
CA LEU A 222 -22.07 -17.09 7.88
C LEU A 222 -22.75 -17.71 6.65
N ALA A 223 -22.64 -17.06 5.48
CA ALA A 223 -23.18 -17.59 4.24
C ALA A 223 -22.52 -18.92 3.85
N ILE A 224 -21.20 -19.04 3.97
CA ILE A 224 -20.47 -20.29 3.69
C ILE A 224 -20.89 -21.40 4.66
N LEU A 225 -21.05 -21.11 5.95
CA LEU A 225 -21.50 -22.08 6.94
C LEU A 225 -22.92 -22.60 6.65
N SER A 226 -23.76 -21.80 5.99
CA SER A 226 -25.11 -22.20 5.57
C SER A 226 -25.14 -23.12 4.34
N ILE A 227 -24.04 -23.24 3.59
CA ILE A 227 -23.94 -24.12 2.43
C ILE A 227 -23.92 -25.58 2.88
N ARG A 228 -24.89 -26.37 2.42
CA ARG A 228 -25.01 -27.80 2.77
C ARG A 228 -23.96 -28.71 2.11
N SER A 229 -23.39 -28.31 0.97
CA SER A 229 -22.36 -29.08 0.26
C SER A 229 -20.95 -28.77 0.79
N GLY A 230 -20.22 -29.80 1.24
CA GLY A 230 -18.83 -29.68 1.67
C GLY A 230 -17.88 -29.20 0.56
N GLU A 231 -18.15 -29.58 -0.69
CA GLU A 231 -17.37 -29.16 -1.86
C GLU A 231 -17.62 -27.68 -2.18
N GLY A 232 -18.88 -27.22 -2.08
CA GLY A 232 -19.25 -25.81 -2.21
C GLY A 232 -18.58 -24.93 -1.14
N ARG A 233 -18.53 -25.40 0.12
CA ARG A 233 -17.81 -24.72 1.21
C ARG A 233 -16.32 -24.60 0.93
N ARG A 234 -15.67 -25.69 0.52
CA ARG A 234 -14.24 -25.71 0.23
C ARG A 234 -13.87 -24.79 -0.91
N LYS A 235 -14.70 -24.75 -1.96
CA LYS A 235 -14.53 -23.83 -3.10
C LYS A 235 -14.63 -22.37 -2.66
N ALA A 236 -15.67 -22.00 -1.90
CA ALA A 236 -15.86 -20.63 -1.42
C ALA A 236 -14.71 -20.15 -0.49
N PHE A 237 -14.25 -21.01 0.42
CA PHE A 237 -13.08 -20.73 1.27
C PHE A 237 -11.81 -20.52 0.45
N SER A 238 -11.57 -21.36 -0.55
CA SER A 238 -10.39 -21.24 -1.43
C SER A 238 -10.39 -19.92 -2.20
N THR A 239 -11.54 -19.43 -2.63
CA THR A 239 -11.66 -18.15 -3.36
C THR A 239 -11.42 -16.93 -2.46
N CYS A 240 -11.78 -17.02 -1.18
CA CYS A 240 -11.62 -15.92 -0.21
C CYS A 240 -10.25 -15.86 0.45
N SER A 241 -9.54 -16.99 0.51
CA SER A 241 -8.31 -17.15 1.28
C SER A 241 -7.18 -16.23 0.83
N SER A 242 -7.01 -15.99 -0.47
CA SER A 242 -5.97 -15.08 -0.98
C SER A 242 -6.21 -13.65 -0.51
N HIS A 243 -7.42 -13.14 -0.68
CA HIS A 243 -7.79 -11.79 -0.25
C HIS A 243 -7.71 -11.63 1.27
N LEU A 244 -8.17 -12.62 2.05
CA LEU A 244 -8.00 -12.61 3.51
C LEU A 244 -6.53 -12.59 3.94
N CYS A 245 -5.65 -13.26 3.19
CA CYS A 245 -4.22 -13.25 3.48
C CYS A 245 -3.61 -11.87 3.23
N VAL A 246 -3.98 -11.22 2.11
CA VAL A 246 -3.54 -9.84 1.79
C VAL A 246 -4.06 -8.84 2.83
N VAL A 247 -5.36 -8.90 3.16
CA VAL A 247 -5.97 -8.09 4.22
C VAL A 247 -5.29 -8.34 5.56
N GLY A 248 -5.01 -9.61 5.91
CA GLY A 248 -4.35 -9.98 7.16
C GLY A 248 -2.91 -9.45 7.24
N LEU A 249 -2.16 -9.47 6.14
CA LEU A 249 -0.82 -8.90 6.09
C LEU A 249 -0.85 -7.37 6.18
N PHE A 250 -1.77 -6.73 5.44
CA PHE A 250 -1.92 -5.29 5.42
C PHE A 250 -2.36 -4.74 6.78
N PHE A 251 -3.51 -5.19 7.30
CA PHE A 251 -4.05 -4.67 8.56
C PHE A 251 -3.41 -5.30 9.80
N GLY A 252 -2.99 -6.57 9.74
CA GLY A 252 -2.35 -7.25 10.87
C GLY A 252 -1.00 -6.62 11.22
N SER A 253 -0.20 -6.24 10.22
CA SER A 253 1.05 -5.51 10.46
C SER A 253 0.81 -4.13 11.10
N ALA A 254 -0.23 -3.42 10.66
CA ALA A 254 -0.64 -2.15 11.27
C ALA A 254 -1.13 -2.31 12.72
N ILE A 255 -1.90 -3.36 13.03
CA ILE A 255 -2.39 -3.63 14.40
C ILE A 255 -1.25 -4.01 15.33
N VAL A 256 -0.32 -4.88 14.88
CA VAL A 256 0.86 -5.24 15.66
C VAL A 256 1.68 -4.00 16.01
N MET A 257 1.77 -3.00 15.13
CA MET A 257 2.42 -1.72 15.44
C MET A 257 1.71 -0.97 16.58
N TYR A 258 0.39 -0.76 16.48
CA TYR A 258 -0.33 0.06 17.46
C TYR A 258 -0.42 -0.58 18.85
N VAL A 259 -0.41 -1.91 18.91
CA VAL A 259 -0.57 -2.67 20.16
C VAL A 259 0.77 -3.10 20.74
N ALA A 260 1.84 -3.20 19.94
CA ALA A 260 3.16 -3.56 20.45
C ALA A 260 3.65 -2.54 21.48
N PRO A 261 4.20 -2.98 22.62
CA PRO A 261 4.77 -2.09 23.62
C PRO A 261 5.84 -1.23 22.97
N LYS A 262 5.84 0.08 23.25
CA LYS A 262 6.88 1.00 22.77
C LYS A 262 8.25 0.43 23.14
N SER A 263 9.02 0.02 22.14
CA SER A 263 10.40 -0.43 22.35
C SER A 263 11.25 0.73 22.89
N ARG A 264 12.43 0.42 23.42
CA ARG A 264 13.39 1.45 23.87
C ARG A 264 13.81 2.39 22.73
N HIS A 265 13.64 2.00 21.45
CA HIS A 265 14.04 2.75 20.25
C HIS A 265 12.87 2.87 19.25
N PRO A 266 11.89 3.74 19.52
CA PRO A 266 10.66 3.84 18.71
C PRO A 266 10.91 4.24 17.25
N GLU A 267 11.99 4.97 16.96
CA GLU A 267 12.31 5.42 15.59
C GLU A 267 12.79 4.28 14.68
N GLU A 268 13.50 3.28 15.21
CA GLU A 268 13.95 2.12 14.43
C GLU A 268 12.79 1.17 14.11
N GLN A 269 11.86 1.00 15.06
CA GLN A 269 10.65 0.21 14.88
C GLN A 269 9.75 0.81 13.79
N GLN A 270 9.64 2.14 13.73
CA GLN A 270 8.89 2.87 12.71
C GLN A 270 9.52 2.74 11.31
N LYS A 271 10.86 2.73 11.21
CA LYS A 271 11.58 2.46 9.97
C LYS A 271 11.32 1.04 9.45
N ILE A 272 11.44 0.02 10.32
CA ILE A 272 11.20 -1.38 9.95
C ILE A 272 9.77 -1.58 9.47
N LEU A 273 8.81 -0.96 10.16
CA LEU A 273 7.41 -1.02 9.76
C LEU A 273 7.18 -0.39 8.39
N SER A 274 7.75 0.80 8.17
CA SER A 274 7.57 1.44 6.88
C SER A 274 8.18 0.60 5.77
N LEU A 275 9.29 -0.10 5.99
CA LEU A 275 9.83 -1.06 5.01
C LEU A 275 8.83 -2.19 4.75
N PHE A 276 8.20 -2.72 5.80
CA PHE A 276 7.24 -3.81 5.66
C PHE A 276 6.04 -3.41 4.77
N TYR A 277 5.47 -2.24 5.04
CA TYR A 277 4.36 -1.70 4.25
C TYR A 277 4.82 -1.21 2.86
N SER A 278 6.00 -0.60 2.72
CA SER A 278 6.44 0.00 1.45
C SER A 278 7.08 -0.96 0.46
N LEU A 279 7.59 -2.09 0.93
CA LEU A 279 8.35 -3.05 0.13
C LEU A 279 7.82 -4.48 0.28
N PHE A 280 7.71 -4.98 1.51
CA PHE A 280 7.39 -6.39 1.70
C PHE A 280 5.95 -6.72 1.32
N ASN A 281 4.98 -5.90 1.73
CA ASN A 281 3.57 -6.17 1.44
C ASN A 281 3.25 -6.09 -0.07
N PRO A 282 3.66 -5.02 -0.81
CA PRO A 282 3.53 -4.95 -2.26
C PRO A 282 4.22 -6.10 -3.01
N MET A 283 5.35 -6.60 -2.51
CA MET A 283 6.04 -7.76 -3.08
C MET A 283 5.28 -9.07 -2.87
N LEU A 284 4.64 -9.23 -1.70
CA LEU A 284 3.90 -10.45 -1.35
C LEU A 284 2.53 -10.53 -2.05
N ASN A 285 1.91 -9.39 -2.37
CA ASN A 285 0.62 -9.31 -3.06
C ASN A 285 0.61 -10.20 -4.33
N PRO A 286 1.52 -10.04 -5.30
CA PRO A 286 1.57 -10.90 -6.49
C PRO A 286 1.76 -12.38 -6.20
N LEU A 287 2.58 -12.72 -5.20
CA LEU A 287 2.84 -14.11 -4.81
C LEU A 287 1.59 -14.74 -4.22
N ILE A 288 0.85 -14.02 -3.39
CA ILE A 288 -0.39 -14.52 -2.77
C ILE A 288 -1.45 -14.74 -3.84
N TYR A 289 -1.66 -13.77 -4.74
CA TYR A 289 -2.63 -13.91 -5.82
C TYR A 289 -2.22 -15.00 -6.84
N SER A 290 -0.95 -15.09 -7.21
CA SER A 290 -0.45 -16.06 -8.20
C SER A 290 -0.32 -17.49 -7.63
N LEU A 291 0.16 -17.65 -6.39
CA LEU A 291 0.36 -18.97 -5.78
C LEU A 291 -0.93 -19.56 -5.21
N ARG A 292 -1.98 -18.78 -4.99
CA ARG A 292 -3.26 -19.30 -4.47
C ARG A 292 -4.41 -19.24 -5.48
N SER A 293 -4.39 -18.35 -6.48
CA SER A 293 -5.40 -18.36 -7.54
C SER A 293 -5.11 -19.47 -8.56
N THR A 294 -5.96 -20.50 -8.57
CA THR A 294 -5.93 -21.56 -9.58
C THR A 294 -6.16 -21.03 -10.99
N GLU A 295 -6.86 -19.90 -11.13
CA GLU A 295 -7.11 -19.21 -12.41
C GLU A 295 -5.83 -18.57 -12.93
N VAL A 296 -5.10 -17.81 -12.10
CA VAL A 296 -3.81 -17.19 -12.48
C VAL A 296 -2.78 -18.27 -12.79
N LYS A 297 -2.68 -19.35 -11.99
CA LYS A 297 -1.82 -20.50 -12.31
C LYS A 297 -2.18 -21.16 -13.64
N GLY A 298 -3.47 -21.28 -13.92
CA GLY A 298 -3.98 -21.88 -15.16
C GLY A 298 -3.60 -21.03 -16.38
N VAL A 299 -3.70 -19.71 -16.28
CA VAL A 299 -3.30 -18.78 -17.34
C VAL A 299 -1.78 -18.77 -17.50
N LEU A 300 -1.01 -18.70 -16.41
CA LEU A 300 0.45 -18.74 -16.44
C LEU A 300 0.97 -20.04 -17.08
N ARG A 301 0.40 -21.21 -16.72
CA ARG A 301 0.75 -22.49 -17.37
C ARG A 301 0.44 -22.50 -18.87
N ARG A 302 -0.65 -21.86 -19.30
CA ARG A 302 -1.02 -21.80 -20.71
C ARG A 302 -0.11 -20.86 -21.49
N ALA A 303 0.22 -19.69 -20.93
CA ALA A 303 1.19 -18.77 -21.51
C ALA A 303 2.57 -19.43 -21.67
N LEU A 304 3.09 -20.06 -20.61
CA LEU A 304 4.37 -20.81 -20.64
C LEU A 304 4.36 -22.03 -21.56
N ARG A 305 3.19 -22.61 -21.87
CA ARG A 305 3.06 -23.68 -22.87
C ARG A 305 3.00 -23.15 -24.30
N LYS A 306 2.47 -21.95 -24.51
CA LYS A 306 2.39 -21.30 -25.83
C LYS A 306 3.75 -20.75 -26.29
N GLU A 307 4.65 -20.46 -25.34
CA GLU A 307 6.02 -20.00 -25.56
C GLU A 307 7.05 -21.13 -25.76
N ARG A 308 6.69 -22.42 -25.60
CA ARG A 308 7.57 -23.51 -26.03
C ARG A 308 7.37 -23.75 -27.53
N PRO A 309 8.35 -23.42 -28.40
CA PRO A 309 8.31 -23.92 -29.76
C PRO A 309 8.48 -25.44 -29.68
N MET A 310 7.64 -26.18 -30.40
CA MET A 310 8.02 -27.53 -30.82
C MET A 310 9.12 -27.44 -31.86
#